data_AF-A0A7W9ETE2-F1
#
_entry.id   AF-A0A7W9ETE2-F1
#
_cell.length_a   1.000
_cell.length_b   1.000
_cell.length_c   1.000
_cell.angle_alpha   90.00
_cell.angle_beta   90.00
_cell.angle_gamma   90.00
#
_symmetry.space_group_name_H-M   'P 1'
#
loop_
_entity.id
_entity.type
_entity.pdbx_description
1 polymer ?
#
loop_
_entity_poly.entity_id
_entity_poly.type
_entity_poly.pdbx_seq_one_letter_code
_entity_poly.pdbx_strand_id
1 'polypeptide(L)' 'MAGLAMIMFIALFAFGSQYFGWEDAGGQIQLALFSAFLFGIICGYRVNK' A
#
# COMPACT_ATOMS: atom_id res chain seq x y z
N MET A 1 -10.36 -4.14 -12.61
CA MET A 1 -10.10 -3.08 -11.61
C MET A 1 -8.84 -3.30 -10.77
N ALA A 2 -8.37 -4.54 -10.55
CA ALA A 2 -7.19 -4.82 -9.71
C ALA A 2 -5.88 -4.15 -10.19
N GLY A 3 -5.63 -4.07 -11.51
CA GLY A 3 -4.41 -3.45 -12.05
C GLY A 3 -4.27 -1.95 -11.72
N LEU A 4 -5.38 -1.20 -11.75
CA LEU A 4 -5.38 0.23 -11.37
C LEU A 4 -5.09 0.43 -9.88
N ALA A 5 -5.66 -0.41 -9.01
CA ALA A 5 -5.39 -0.37 -7.57
C ALA A 5 -3.92 -0.68 -7.26
N MET A 6 -3.30 -1.60 -8.01
CA MET A 6 -1.89 -1.94 -7.87
C MET A 6 -0.98 -0.77 -8.28
N ILE A 7 -1.27 -0.11 -9.40
CA ILE A 7 -0.52 1.06 -9.87
C ILE A 7 -0.62 2.22 -8.87
N MET A 8 -1.82 2.49 -8.34
CA MET A 8 -2.04 3.52 -7.31
C MET A 8 -1.28 3.21 -6.01
N PHE A 9 -1.22 1.94 -5.61
CA PHE A 9 -0.46 1.51 -4.44
C PHE A 9 1.05 1.69 -4.64
N ILE A 10 1.60 1.28 -5.79
CA ILE A 10 3.03 1.44 -6.09
C ILE A 10 3.40 2.93 -6.14
N ALA A 11 2.56 3.77 -6.73
CA ALA A 11 2.77 5.22 -6.76
C ALA A 11 2.81 5.81 -5.33
N LEU A 12 1.85 5.45 -4.47
CA LEU A 12 1.81 5.92 -3.08
C LEU A 12 2.99 5.37 -2.26
N PHE A 13 3.41 4.13 -2.51
CA PHE A 13 4.48 3.47 -1.78
C PHE A 13 5.87 4.00 -2.16
N ALA A 14 6.09 4.33 -3.43
CA ALA A 14 7.37 4.82 -3.94
C ALA A 14 7.54 6.34 -3.77
N PHE A 15 6.47 7.12 -4.00
CA PHE A 15 6.52 8.58 -3.93
C PHE A 15 5.87 9.17 -2.68
N GLY A 16 5.11 8.40 -1.90
CA GLY A 16 4.40 8.91 -0.73
C GLY A 16 5.33 9.40 0.38
N SER A 17 6.49 8.77 0.57
CA SER A 17 7.51 9.26 1.52
C SER A 17 8.02 10.65 1.14
N GLN A 18 8.26 10.88 -0.15
CA GLN A 18 8.72 12.15 -0.70
C GLN A 18 7.62 13.23 -0.72
N TYR A 19 6.36 12.82 -0.90
CA TYR A 19 5.21 13.73 -1.00
C TYR A 19 4.65 14.13 0.38
N PHE A 20 4.59 13.19 1.33
CA PHE A 20 4.15 13.46 2.71
C PHE A 20 5.29 13.94 3.62
N GLY A 21 6.55 13.81 3.18
CA GLY A 21 7.72 14.25 3.94
C GLY A 21 7.91 13.50 5.26
N TRP A 22 7.37 12.28 5.36
CA TRP A 22 7.48 11.47 6.57
C TRP A 22 8.88 10.84 6.65
N GLU A 23 9.58 11.11 7.75
CA GLU A 23 10.90 10.58 8.02
C GLU A 23 10.77 9.15 8.56
N ASP A 24 10.81 8.17 7.65
CA ASP A 24 10.66 6.75 8.00
C ASP A 24 12.01 6.16 8.45
N ALA A 25 12.51 6.61 9.61
CA ALA A 25 13.83 6.23 10.15
C ALA A 25 13.99 4.71 10.40
N GLY A 26 12.88 3.96 10.46
CA GLY A 26 12.85 2.51 10.64
C GLY A 26 12.06 1.73 9.59
N GLY A 27 11.59 2.37 8.51
CA GLY A 27 10.77 1.71 7.49
C GLY A 27 9.40 1.20 7.98
N GLN A 28 8.93 1.67 9.14
CA GLN A 28 7.73 1.17 9.79
C GLN A 28 6.47 1.60 9.03
N ILE A 29 6.48 2.80 8.47
CA ILE A 29 5.36 3.36 7.72
C ILE A 29 5.23 2.63 6.38
N GLN A 30 6.36 2.40 5.72
CA GLN A 30 6.40 1.63 4.49
C GLN A 30 5.90 0.19 4.72
N LEU A 31 6.34 -0.49 5.79
CA LEU A 31 5.84 -1.82 6.16
C LEU A 31 4.34 -1.83 6.48
N ALA A 32 3.83 -0.80 7.18
CA ALA A 32 2.42 -0.68 7.50
C ALA A 32 1.56 -0.53 6.23
N LEU A 33 1.96 0.35 5.30
CA LEU A 33 1.29 0.52 4.01
C LEU A 33 1.27 -0.78 3.19
N PHE A 34 2.39 -1.50 3.16
CA PHE A 34 2.47 -2.81 2.51
C PHE A 34 1.53 -3.83 3.12
N SER A 35 1.49 -3.92 4.45
CA SER A 35 0.61 -4.84 5.17
C SER A 35 -0.87 -4.50 4.94
N ALA A 36 -1.25 -3.23 4.96
CA ALA A 36 -2.62 -2.77 4.72
C ALA A 36 -3.10 -3.13 3.31
N PHE A 37 -2.22 -3.01 2.30
CA PHE A 37 -2.55 -3.39 0.93
C PHE A 37 -2.71 -4.91 0.77
N LEU A 38 -1.82 -5.71 1.35
CA LEU A 38 -1.95 -7.18 1.38
C LEU A 38 -3.25 -7.64 2.03
N PHE A 39 -3.58 -7.10 3.21
CA PHE A 39 -4.85 -7.42 3.88
C PHE A 39 -6.06 -6.99 3.05
N GLY A 40 -5.99 -5.83 2.38
CA GLY A 40 -7.03 -5.38 1.45
C GLY A 40 -7.28 -6.37 0.31
N ILE A 41 -6.21 -6.89 -0.32
CA ILE A 41 -6.32 -7.92 -1.36
C ILE A 41 -6.93 -9.21 -0.80
N ILE A 42 -6.44 -9.68 0.35
CA ILE A 42 -6.91 -10.93 0.98
C ILE A 42 -8.40 -10.83 1.33
N CYS A 43 -8.83 -9.73 1.93
CA CYS A 43 -10.24 -9.47 2.22
C CYS A 43 -11.08 -9.38 0.95
N GLY A 44 -10.58 -8.70 -0.10
CA GLY A 44 -11.25 -8.61 -1.39
C GLY A 44 -11.44 -9.97 -2.07
N TYR A 45 -10.46 -10.87 -1.98
CA TYR A 45 -10.57 -12.25 -2.47
C TYR A 45 -11.60 -13.08 -1.69
N ARG A 46 -11.73 -12.85 -0.38
CA ARG A 46 -12.70 -13.57 0.47
C ARG A 46 -14.14 -13.15 0.19
N VAL A 47 -14.36 -11.89 -0.21
CA VAL A 47 -15.69 -11.35 -0.55
C VAL A 47 -16.24 -11.91 -1.86
N ASN A 48 -15.37 -12.41 -2.74
CA ASN A 48 -15.74 -12.93 -4.06
C ASN A 48 -16.00 -14.44 -4.09
N LYS A 49 -16.00 -15.11 -2.94
CA LYS A 49 -16.51 -16.49 -2.75
C LYS A 49 -17.84 -16.44 -2.03
#